data_AF-A0A519GEM8-F1
#
_entry.id   AF-A0A519GEM8-F1
#
_cell.length_a   1.000
_cell.length_b   1.000
_cell.length_c   1.000
_cell.angle_alpha   90.00
_cell.angle_beta   90.00
_cell.angle_gamma   90.00
#
_symmetry.space_group_name_H-M   'P 1'
#
loop_
_entity.id
_entity.type
_entity.pdbx_description
1 polymer ?
#
loop_
_entity_poly.entity_id
_entity_poly.type
_entity_poly.pdbx_seq_one_letter_code
_entity_poly.pdbx_strand_id
1 'polypeptide(L)' 'MTLTRAEAHAATTARIVAAARVLLTQRADVSLRAVARELGLTAPALYRYASSHEDLIVMVALAIDADVAERIT' A
#
# COMPACT_ATOMS: atom_id res chain seq x y z
N MET A 1 7.34 1.37 -23.81
CA MET A 1 7.12 2.67 -23.15
C MET A 1 7.70 2.60 -21.76
N THR A 2 8.60 3.52 -21.40
CA THR A 2 9.13 3.62 -20.03
C THR A 2 8.15 4.44 -19.19
N LEU A 3 7.76 3.94 -18.02
CA LEU A 3 6.89 4.69 -17.10
C LEU A 3 7.59 5.99 -16.68
N THR A 4 6.82 7.06 -16.58
CA THR A 4 7.26 8.27 -15.90
C THR A 4 7.51 7.98 -14.42
N ARG A 5 8.30 8.83 -13.76
CA ARG A 5 8.55 8.72 -12.31
C ARG A 5 7.24 8.74 -11.51
N ALA A 6 6.28 9.55 -11.93
CA ALA A 6 4.99 9.67 -11.27
C ALA A 6 4.16 8.38 -11.41
N GLU A 7 4.10 7.81 -12.62
CA GLU A 7 3.40 6.54 -12.85
C GLU A 7 4.06 5.38 -12.10
N ALA A 8 5.39 5.31 -12.08
CA ALA A 8 6.12 4.30 -11.32
C ALA A 8 5.86 4.43 -9.80
N HIS A 9 5.77 5.66 -9.30
CA HIS A 9 5.41 5.92 -7.90
C HIS A 9 3.99 5.46 -7.61
N ALA A 10 3.00 5.88 -8.41
CA ALA A 10 1.60 5.48 -8.26
C ALA A 10 1.41 3.95 -8.36
N ALA A 11 2.06 3.30 -9.32
CA ALA A 11 2.03 1.84 -9.46
C ALA A 11 2.59 1.13 -8.22
N THR A 12 3.64 1.69 -7.60
CA THR A 12 4.19 1.14 -6.37
C THR A 12 3.24 1.36 -5.19
N THR A 13 2.64 2.54 -5.06
CA THR A 13 1.62 2.83 -4.03
C THR A 13 0.44 1.85 -4.11
N ALA A 14 -0.06 1.57 -5.32
CA ALA A 14 -1.11 0.59 -5.54
C ALA A 14 -0.70 -0.82 -5.08
N ARG A 15 0.55 -1.23 -5.35
CA ARG A 15 1.09 -2.51 -4.88
C ARG A 15 1.18 -2.58 -3.34
N ILE A 16 1.56 -1.48 -2.69
CA ILE A 16 1.62 -1.37 -1.22
C ILE A 16 0.24 -1.60 -0.61
N VAL A 17 -0.79 -0.93 -1.15
CA VAL A 17 -2.18 -1.13 -0.71
C VAL A 17 -2.64 -2.57 -0.94
N ALA A 18 -2.33 -3.16 -2.10
CA ALA A 18 -2.70 -4.54 -2.40
C ALA A 18 -2.07 -5.53 -1.40
N ALA A 19 -0.78 -5.38 -1.09
CA ALA A 19 -0.09 -6.21 -0.11
C ALA A 19 -0.67 -6.05 1.31
N ALA A 20 -0.96 -4.83 1.73
CA ALA A 20 -1.60 -4.58 3.03
C ALA A 20 -2.98 -5.24 3.14
N ARG A 21 -3.77 -5.24 2.06
CA ARG A 21 -5.07 -5.93 2.02
C ARG A 21 -4.94 -7.44 2.12
N VAL A 22 -3.94 -8.03 1.47
CA VAL A 22 -3.64 -9.47 1.64
C VAL A 22 -3.41 -9.78 3.12
N LEU A 23 -2.56 -9.01 3.80
CA LEU A 23 -2.31 -9.20 5.24
C LEU A 23 -3.59 -9.05 6.09
N LEU A 24 -4.42 -8.03 5.80
CA LEU A 24 -5.71 -7.83 6.48
C LEU A 24 -6.64 -9.04 6.30
N THR A 25 -6.78 -9.58 5.09
CA THR A 25 -7.62 -10.75 4.83
C THR A 25 -7.12 -12.00 5.54
N GLN A 26 -5.80 -12.11 5.73
CA GLN A 26 -5.16 -13.19 6.49
C GLN A 26 -5.20 -12.97 8.01
N ARG A 27 -5.77 -11.86 8.49
CA ARG A 27 -5.75 -11.44 9.90
C ARG A 27 -4.32 -11.33 10.46
N ALA A 28 -3.36 -11.00 9.60
CA ALA A 28 -1.97 -10.80 9.96
C ALA A 28 -1.69 -9.35 10.38
N ASP A 29 -0.53 -9.12 10.99
CA ASP A 29 -0.03 -7.78 11.32
C ASP A 29 0.21 -6.94 10.05
N VAL A 30 -0.27 -5.70 10.04
CA VAL A 30 -0.14 -4.75 8.92
C VAL A 30 0.93 -3.71 9.26
N SER A 31 2.14 -4.17 9.54
CA SER A 31 3.28 -3.28 9.75
C SER A 31 4.02 -2.96 8.45
N LEU A 32 4.78 -1.86 8.45
CA LEU A 32 5.67 -1.49 7.33
C LEU A 32 6.63 -2.65 6.97
N ARG A 33 7.07 -3.43 7.97
CA ARG A 33 7.93 -4.59 7.73
C ARG A 33 7.19 -5.74 7.07
N ALA A 34 5.97 -6.05 7.54
CA ALA A 34 5.16 -7.11 6.97
C ALA A 34 4.81 -6.81 5.50
N VAL A 35 4.39 -5.58 5.20
CA VAL A 35 4.09 -5.14 3.84
C VAL A 35 5.34 -5.14 2.94
N ALA A 36 6.48 -4.67 3.44
CA ALA A 36 7.73 -4.73 2.68
C ALA A 36 8.11 -6.18 2.35
N ARG A 37 7.97 -7.10 3.30
CA ARG A 37 8.23 -8.53 3.10
C ARG A 37 7.30 -9.13 2.04
N GLU A 38 6.01 -8.83 2.11
CA GLU A 38 5.02 -9.29 1.13
C GLU A 38 5.37 -8.82 -0.29
N LEU A 39 5.94 -7.63 -0.42
CA LEU A 39 6.37 -7.07 -1.71
C LEU A 39 7.77 -7.49 -2.17
N GLY A 40 8.52 -8.25 -1.36
CA GLY A 40 9.93 -8.55 -1.62
C GLY A 40 10.84 -7.32 -1.54
N LEU A 41 10.43 -6.31 -0.78
CA LEU A 41 11.16 -5.05 -0.58
C LEU A 41 11.84 -5.01 0.79
N THR A 42 12.80 -4.10 0.93
CA THR A 42 13.37 -3.77 2.24
C THR A 42 12.44 -2.80 2.99
N ALA A 43 12.42 -2.86 4.32
CA ALA A 43 11.64 -1.91 5.12
C ALA A 43 12.01 -0.44 4.85
N PRO A 44 13.30 -0.04 4.73
CA PRO A 44 13.70 1.31 4.30
C PRO A 44 13.09 1.77 2.97
N ALA A 45 12.87 0.85 2.02
CA ALA A 45 12.25 1.20 0.74
C ALA A 45 10.78 1.61 0.91
N LEU A 46 10.07 1.01 1.86
CA LEU A 46 8.67 1.30 2.13
C LEU A 46 8.48 2.69 2.77
N TYR A 47 9.45 3.15 3.57
CA TYR A 47 9.42 4.50 4.17
C TYR A 47 9.39 5.64 3.14
N ARG A 48 9.76 5.39 1.87
CA ARG A 48 9.61 6.38 0.79
C ARG A 48 8.15 6.59 0.34
N TYR A 49 7.24 5.74 0.78
CA TYR A 49 5.82 5.76 0.41
C TYR A 49 4.91 5.99 1.63
N ALA A 50 5.28 5.45 2.80
CA ALA A 50 4.59 5.69 4.05
C ALA A 50 5.62 5.98 5.16
N SER A 51 5.66 7.22 5.65
CA SER A 51 6.65 7.67 6.64
C SER A 51 6.47 7.03 8.02
N SER A 52 5.29 6.51 8.32
CA SER A 52 4.94 5.87 9.58
C SER A 52 3.96 4.71 9.37
N HIS A 53 3.72 3.94 10.44
CA HIS A 53 2.66 2.93 10.44
C HIS A 53 1.28 3.60 10.28
N GLU A 54 1.06 4.75 10.91
CA GLU A 54 -0.18 5.52 10.77
C GLU A 54 -0.41 5.95 9.31
N ASP A 55 0.63 6.46 8.63
CA ASP A 55 0.55 6.83 7.21
C ASP A 55 0.19 5.64 6.33
N LEU A 56 0.73 4.45 6.63
CA LEU A 56 0.37 3.22 5.94
C LEU A 56 -1.12 2.88 6.14
N ILE A 57 -1.62 2.98 7.38
CA ILE A 57 -3.02 2.71 7.68
C ILE A 57 -3.94 3.70 6.97
N VAL A 58 -3.63 5.01 7.01
CA VAL A 58 -4.41 6.04 6.30
C VAL A 58 -4.43 5.79 4.80
N MET A 59 -3.27 5.48 4.20
CA MET A 59 -3.17 5.14 2.78
C MET A 59 -4.09 3.96 2.39
N VAL A 60 -4.09 2.90 3.20
CA VAL A 60 -4.90 1.71 2.95
C VAL A 60 -6.39 1.99 3.17
N ALA A 61 -6.75 2.73 4.22
CA ALA A 61 -8.12 3.14 4.50
C ALA A 61 -8.72 3.98 3.37
N LEU A 62 -8.00 5.02 2.92
CA LEU A 62 -8.45 5.86 1.80
C LEU A 62 -8.67 5.05 0.52
N ALA A 63 -7.82 4.07 0.24
CA ALA A 63 -8.00 3.21 -0.92
C ALA A 63 -9.23 2.28 -0.76
N ILE A 64 -9.51 1.79 0.45
CA ILE A 64 -10.71 0.97 0.72
C ILE A 64 -11.96 1.82 0.56
N ASP A 65 -11.95 3.03 1.13
CA ASP A 65 -13.06 3.97 1.03
C ASP A 65 -13.34 4.35 -0.42
N ALA A 66 -12.31 4.58 -1.23
CA ALA A 66 -12.45 4.87 -2.66
C ALA A 66 -13.11 3.70 -3.42
N ASP A 67 -12.67 2.45 -3.18
CA ASP A 67 -13.29 1.27 -3.81
C ASP A 67 -14.77 1.11 -3.41
N VAL A 68 -15.11 1.45 -2.17
CA VAL A 68 -16.49 1.39 -1.68
C VAL A 68 -17.33 2.49 -2.32
N ALA A 69 -16.80 3.72 -2.38
CA ALA A 69 -17.46 4.87 -2.99
C ALA A 69 -17.79 4.61 -4.48
N GLU A 70 -16.87 3.96 -5.21
CA GLU A 70 -17.08 3.56 -6.62
C GLU A 70 -18.17 2.49 -6.79
N ARG A 71 -18.41 1.64 -5.78
CA ARG A 71 -19.44 0.59 -5.85
C ARG A 71 -20.85 1.08 -5.52
N ILE A 72 -20.96 2.20 -4.81
CA ILE A 72 -22.24 2.74 -4.33
C ILE A 72 -22.73 3.93 -5.18
N THR A 73 -21.92 4.41 -6.12
CA THR A 73 -22.24 5.49 -7.06
C THR A 73 -22.42 4.92 -8.46
#